data_AF-A0A2S8CHC6-F1
#
_entry.id   AF-A0A2S8CHC6-F1
#
_cell.length_a   1.000
_cell.length_b   1.000
_cell.length_c   1.000
_cell.angle_alpha   90.00
_cell.angle_beta   90.00
_cell.angle_gamma   90.00
#
_symmetry.space_group_name_H-M   'P 1'
#
loop_
_entity.id
_entity.type
_entity.pdbx_description
1 polymer ?
#
loop_
_entity_poly.entity_id
_entity_poly.type
_entity_poly.pdbx_seq_one_letter_code
_entity_poly.pdbx_strand_id
1 'polypeptide(L)'
;MYDGKMENLTPAQQAAQDERTEEDKRNGRFIAAEHTNLPLNDFMTRLMAEEIPMLDSTSRGLVYKILREYEGPEITTQEELPTEIRDIMDLY
;
A
#
# COMPACT_ATOMS: atom_id res chain seq x y z
N MET A 1 -42.08 10.85 11.53
CA MET A 1 -40.70 10.41 11.80
C MET A 1 -39.93 10.65 10.52
N TYR A 2 -39.01 11.63 10.50
CA TYR A 2 -38.26 12.00 9.30
C TYR A 2 -37.31 10.85 8.92
N ASP A 3 -37.47 10.33 7.71
CA ASP A 3 -36.55 9.39 7.07
C ASP A 3 -35.36 10.19 6.54
N GLY A 4 -34.29 10.23 7.34
CA GLY A 4 -33.10 11.01 7.07
C GLY A 4 -32.27 10.35 5.98
N LYS A 5 -32.65 10.56 4.71
CA LYS A 5 -31.82 10.25 3.55
C LYS A 5 -30.48 10.98 3.68
N MET A 6 -29.45 10.27 4.10
CA MET A 6 -28.05 10.72 4.03
C MET A 6 -27.58 10.69 2.58
N GLU A 7 -28.18 11.52 1.72
CA GLU A 7 -27.92 11.53 0.28
C GLU A 7 -26.65 12.31 -0.12
N ASN A 8 -25.85 12.85 0.81
CA ASN A 8 -24.65 13.62 0.48
C ASN A 8 -23.53 13.52 1.54
N LEU A 9 -22.93 12.34 1.70
CA LEU A 9 -21.68 12.22 2.47
C LEU A 9 -20.51 12.76 1.65
N THR A 10 -19.64 13.54 2.27
CA THR A 10 -18.38 13.96 1.62
C THR A 10 -17.48 12.74 1.38
N PRO A 11 -16.57 12.77 0.39
CA PRO A 11 -15.64 11.66 0.14
C PRO A 11 -14.87 11.21 1.40
N ALA A 12 -14.52 12.15 2.28
CA ALA A 12 -13.86 11.86 3.55
C ALA A 12 -14.78 11.15 4.57
N GLN A 13 -16.06 11.49 4.61
CA GLN A 13 -17.05 10.83 5.49
C GLN A 13 -17.48 9.45 4.99
N GLN A 14 -17.41 9.21 3.67
CA GLN A 14 -17.59 7.89 3.09
C GLN A 14 -16.39 6.98 3.39
N ALA A 15 -15.16 7.51 3.25
CA ALA A 15 -13.94 6.77 3.61
C ALA A 15 -13.87 6.43 5.12
N ALA A 16 -14.44 7.27 5.99
CA ALA A 16 -14.52 7.01 7.43
C ALA A 16 -15.56 5.95 7.81
N GLN A 17 -16.54 5.66 6.94
CA GLN A 17 -17.58 4.64 7.12
C GLN A 17 -17.26 3.35 6.33
N ASP A 18 -15.99 3.11 6.05
CA ASP A 18 -15.55 1.98 5.27
C ASP A 18 -15.74 0.65 6.05
N GLU A 19 -16.94 0.09 5.95
CA GLU A 19 -17.38 -1.21 6.51
C GLU A 19 -16.88 -2.41 5.70
N ARG A 20 -15.74 -2.28 5.00
CA ARG A 20 -15.13 -3.44 4.33
C ARG A 20 -14.88 -4.56 5.32
N THR A 21 -15.27 -5.78 4.94
CA THR A 21 -15.01 -6.97 5.74
C THR A 21 -13.50 -7.15 5.89
N GLU A 22 -13.05 -7.83 6.95
CA GLU A 22 -11.63 -8.14 7.13
C GLU A 22 -11.04 -8.92 5.94
N GLU A 23 -11.89 -9.64 5.20
CA GLU A 23 -11.52 -10.30 3.95
C GLU A 23 -11.33 -9.28 2.81
N ASP A 24 -12.20 -8.29 2.65
CA ASP A 24 -12.02 -7.20 1.67
C ASP A 24 -10.82 -6.30 1.99
N LYS A 25 -10.48 -6.13 3.27
CA LYS A 25 -9.24 -5.41 3.65
C LYS A 25 -7.99 -6.18 3.26
N ARG A 26 -8.05 -7.51 3.19
CA ARG A 26 -6.91 -8.35 2.81
C ARG A 26 -6.86 -8.61 1.30
N ASN A 27 -8.00 -8.89 0.69
CA ASN A 27 -8.16 -9.40 -0.68
C ASN A 27 -9.01 -8.52 -1.59
N GLY A 28 -9.50 -7.38 -1.10
CA GLY A 28 -10.28 -6.44 -1.90
C GLY A 28 -9.42 -5.76 -2.97
N ARG A 29 -10.09 -5.03 -3.87
CA ARG A 29 -9.44 -4.38 -5.00
C ARG A 29 -8.95 -2.98 -4.60
N PHE A 30 -7.65 -2.74 -4.64
CA PHE A 30 -7.04 -1.48 -4.18
C PHE A 30 -6.41 -0.70 -5.33
N ILE A 31 -6.88 0.53 -5.57
CA ILE A 31 -6.40 1.39 -6.66
C ILE A 31 -4.86 1.60 -6.64
N ALA A 32 -4.25 1.63 -5.46
CA ALA A 32 -2.80 1.74 -5.31
C ALA A 32 -2.04 0.54 -5.92
N ALA A 33 -2.63 -0.66 -5.91
CA ALA A 33 -2.09 -1.87 -6.52
C ALA A 33 -2.41 -1.98 -8.02
N GLU A 34 -3.46 -1.32 -8.51
CA GLU A 34 -3.86 -1.41 -9.92
C GLU A 34 -3.04 -0.52 -10.87
N HIS A 35 -2.32 0.47 -10.32
CA HIS A 35 -1.56 1.45 -11.10
C HIS A 35 -0.09 1.55 -10.64
N THR A 36 0.50 0.40 -10.31
CA THR A 36 1.93 0.29 -10.00
C THR A 36 2.61 -0.65 -11.00
N ASN A 37 3.86 -0.36 -11.35
CA ASN A 37 4.72 -1.23 -12.16
C ASN A 37 5.90 -1.74 -11.31
N LEU A 38 5.68 -1.86 -9.99
CA LEU A 38 6.64 -2.40 -9.04
C LEU A 38 6.48 -3.92 -8.95
N PRO A 39 7.55 -4.66 -8.63
CA PRO A 39 7.54 -6.12 -8.53
C PRO A 39 6.96 -6.57 -7.18
N LEU A 40 5.80 -6.02 -6.78
CA LEU A 40 5.16 -6.24 -5.49
C LEU A 40 3.72 -6.71 -5.72
N ASN A 41 3.27 -7.73 -4.99
CA ASN A 41 1.86 -8.09 -4.99
C ASN A 41 0.98 -7.00 -4.31
N ASP A 42 -0.34 -7.16 -4.37
CA ASP A 42 -1.29 -6.18 -3.82
C ASP A 42 -1.10 -5.89 -2.32
N PHE A 43 -0.69 -6.90 -1.54
CA PHE A 43 -0.42 -6.75 -0.11
C PHE A 43 0.84 -5.92 0.13
N MET A 44 1.96 -6.33 -0.47
CA MET A 44 3.24 -5.65 -0.35
C MET A 44 3.18 -4.24 -0.92
N THR A 45 2.45 -4.02 -2.02
CA THR A 45 2.24 -2.67 -2.59
C THR A 45 1.59 -1.72 -1.57
N ARG A 46 0.59 -2.19 -0.83
CA ARG A 46 -0.08 -1.38 0.19
C ARG A 46 0.81 -1.12 1.40
N LEU A 47 1.47 -2.17 1.89
CA LEU A 47 2.44 -2.05 2.98
C LEU A 47 3.50 -1.00 2.63
N MET A 48 4.09 -1.09 1.44
CA MET A 48 5.07 -0.13 0.96
C MET A 48 4.47 1.27 0.76
N ALA A 49 3.23 1.38 0.30
CA ALA A 49 2.54 2.68 0.15
C ALA A 49 2.26 3.36 1.50
N GLU A 50 2.07 2.61 2.58
CA GLU A 50 1.88 3.11 3.94
C GLU A 50 3.21 3.51 4.59
N GLU A 51 4.26 2.71 4.41
CA GLU A 51 5.56 2.91 5.08
C GLU A 51 6.49 3.89 4.37
N ILE A 52 6.59 3.85 3.03
CA ILE A 52 7.51 4.71 2.27
C ILE A 52 7.34 6.22 2.56
N PRO A 53 6.12 6.77 2.75
CA PRO A 53 5.94 8.18 3.10
C PRO A 53 6.60 8.61 4.41
N MET A 54 6.89 7.68 5.32
CA MET A 54 7.56 7.96 6.61
C MET A 54 9.08 8.08 6.47
N LEU A 55 9.65 7.58 5.37
CA LEU A 55 11.08 7.69 5.08
C LEU A 55 11.48 9.12 4.70
N ASP A 56 12.73 9.49 4.96
CA ASP A 56 13.29 10.73 4.43
C ASP A 56 13.35 10.68 2.89
N SER A 57 13.47 11.85 2.26
CA SER A 57 13.43 11.97 0.80
C SER A 57 14.50 11.16 0.08
N THR A 58 15.67 10.99 0.69
CA THR A 58 16.81 10.26 0.11
C THR A 58 16.52 8.76 0.13
N SER A 59 16.14 8.24 1.30
CA SER A 59 15.82 6.82 1.51
C SER A 59 14.65 6.38 0.63
N ARG A 60 13.58 7.19 0.55
CA ARG A 60 12.46 6.94 -0.36
C ARG A 60 12.90 6.84 -1.83
N GLY A 61 13.77 7.74 -2.28
CA GLY A 61 14.29 7.71 -3.64
C GLY A 61 15.08 6.43 -3.92
N LEU A 62 15.87 5.98 -2.95
CA LEU A 62 16.64 4.75 -3.06
C LEU A 62 15.75 3.50 -3.11
N VAL A 63 14.72 3.41 -2.26
CA VAL A 63 13.74 2.31 -2.30
C VAL A 63 13.07 2.20 -3.66
N TYR A 64 12.56 3.30 -4.22
CA TYR A 64 11.93 3.27 -5.54
C TYR A 64 12.91 2.93 -6.67
N LYS A 65 14.18 3.32 -6.54
CA LYS A 65 15.22 2.95 -7.50
C LYS A 65 15.45 1.44 -7.47
N ILE A 66 15.66 0.87 -6.27
CA ILE A 66 15.92 -0.56 -6.10
C ILE A 66 14.73 -1.38 -6.63
N LEU A 67 13.50 -1.02 -6.26
CA LEU A 67 12.31 -1.74 -6.75
C LEU A 67 12.14 -1.65 -8.27
N ARG A 68 12.56 -0.56 -8.90
CA ARG A 68 12.49 -0.38 -10.36
C ARG A 68 13.56 -1.19 -11.10
N GLU A 69 14.73 -1.34 -10.50
CA GLU A 69 15.88 -2.07 -11.08
C GLU A 69 15.87 -3.56 -10.72
N TYR A 70 14.90 -4.02 -9.92
CA TYR A 70 14.81 -5.40 -9.48
C TYR A 70 14.36 -6.33 -10.61
N GLU A 71 15.20 -7.32 -10.93
CA GLU A 71 14.99 -8.34 -11.96
C GLU A 71 14.73 -9.72 -11.34
N GLY A 72 13.69 -9.85 -10.52
CA GLY A 72 13.34 -11.10 -9.84
C GLY A 72 11.84 -11.43 -9.88
N PRO A 73 11.40 -12.51 -9.21
CA PRO A 73 9.99 -12.84 -9.10
C PRO A 73 9.22 -11.77 -8.30
N GLU A 74 7.90 -11.74 -8.49
CA GLU A 74 7.01 -10.90 -7.69
C GLU A 74 7.26 -11.13 -6.19
N ILE A 75 7.46 -10.03 -5.46
CA ILE A 75 7.69 -10.03 -4.01
C ILE A 75 6.35 -10.07 -3.31
N THR A 76 6.15 -11.10 -2.50
CA THR A 76 4.90 -11.39 -1.82
C THR A 76 4.98 -11.27 -0.30
N THR A 77 6.20 -11.26 0.26
CA THR A 77 6.46 -11.08 1.69
C THR A 77 7.59 -10.08 1.95
N GLN A 78 7.76 -9.67 3.21
CA GLN A 78 8.83 -8.74 3.60
C GLN A 78 10.23 -9.37 3.47
N GLU A 79 10.36 -10.67 3.73
CA GLU A 79 11.64 -11.39 3.67
C GLU A 79 12.19 -11.51 2.24
N GLU A 80 11.32 -11.43 1.24
CA GLU A 80 11.66 -11.45 -0.19
C GLU A 80 12.16 -10.09 -0.69
N LEU A 81 12.04 -9.01 0.10
CA LEU A 81 12.57 -7.70 -0.27
C LEU A 81 14.11 -7.74 -0.37
N PRO A 82 14.68 -7.02 -1.36
CA PRO A 82 16.11 -6.74 -1.40
C PRO A 82 16.64 -6.29 -0.04
N THR A 83 17.79 -6.83 0.37
CA THR A 83 18.38 -6.58 1.70
C THR A 83 18.51 -5.09 1.98
N GLU A 84 18.90 -4.30 0.99
CA GLU A 84 19.03 -2.85 1.10
C GLU A 84 17.72 -2.15 1.45
N ILE A 85 16.58 -2.65 0.96
CA ILE A 85 15.26 -2.11 1.33
C ILE A 85 14.93 -2.48 2.77
N ARG A 86 15.22 -3.72 3.18
CA ARG A 86 14.98 -4.19 4.56
C ARG A 86 15.83 -3.41 5.57
N ASP A 87 17.06 -3.06 5.23
CA ASP A 87 17.94 -2.19 6.02
C ASP A 87 17.38 -0.77 6.14
N ILE A 88 16.92 -0.18 5.03
CA ILE A 88 16.34 1.17 5.03
C ILE A 88 15.06 1.24 5.86
N MET A 89 14.27 0.17 5.84
CA MET A 89 12.94 0.11 6.46
C MET A 89 12.93 -0.58 7.83
N ASP A 90 14.09 -1.02 8.33
CA ASP A 90 14.24 -1.70 9.64
C ASP A 90 13.30 -2.92 9.81
N LEU A 91 13.32 -3.83 8.83
CA LEU A 91 12.38 -4.97 8.73
C LEU A 91 12.96 -6.32 9.23
N TYR A 92 13.75 -6.31 10.32
CA TYR A 92 14.43 -7.52 10.86
C TYR A 92 13.85 -8.05 12.17
#